data_AF-A0A7C4TUR0-F1
#
_entry.id   AF-A0A7C4TUR0-F1
#
_cell.length_a   1.000
_cell.length_b   1.000
_cell.length_c   1.000
_cell.angle_alpha   90.00
_cell.angle_beta   90.00
_cell.angle_gamma   90.00
#
_symmetry.space_group_name_H-M   'P 1'
#
loop_
_entity.id
_entity.type
_entity.pdbx_description
1 polymer ?
#
loop_
_entity_poly.entity_id
_entity_poly.type
_entity_poly.pdbx_seq_one_letter_code
_entity_poly.pdbx_strand_id
1 'polypeptide(L)'
;MKKFLAFTAVLILFSAISSAQIGTKLIDDFERNPNLKSPEWWKFDNVTVSVVKNPVARPGDTIANLAGKYSLNIKGHATNWYCGGIGTYLGTDASGYTGIEMLVYGYGPDSGTIKIELYDDDKGAWNTVYDKNWVPVKDDLFAYELKVDWRGWKRVYIPFTNFVLTNPKRGDGVMNFDQSKGSGGLLQIQMIMIATSQDGDTNVNIDNVKLVTREGSDEE
;
A
#
# COMPACT_ATOMS: atom_id res chain seq x y z
N MET A 1 -17.20 -14.46 69.57
CA MET A 1 -16.55 -13.46 68.68
C MET A 1 -15.59 -14.18 67.73
N LYS A 2 -16.06 -14.57 66.54
CA LYS A 2 -15.22 -15.19 65.49
C LYS A 2 -14.81 -14.10 64.49
N LYS A 3 -13.51 -13.86 64.36
CA LYS A 3 -12.93 -12.84 63.47
C LYS A 3 -12.98 -13.37 62.03
N PHE A 4 -13.66 -12.64 61.15
CA PHE A 4 -13.55 -12.80 59.70
C PHE A 4 -12.20 -12.21 59.26
N LEU A 5 -11.36 -13.01 58.60
CA LEU A 5 -10.30 -12.49 57.73
C LEU A 5 -10.81 -12.63 56.30
N ALA A 6 -11.18 -11.51 55.68
CA ALA A 6 -11.43 -11.42 54.26
C ALA A 6 -10.07 -11.32 53.55
N PHE A 7 -9.79 -12.29 52.67
CA PHE A 7 -8.62 -12.26 51.80
C PHE A 7 -9.04 -11.58 50.49
N THR A 8 -8.63 -10.33 50.29
CA THR A 8 -8.90 -9.59 49.05
C THR A 8 -7.89 -10.00 47.99
N ALA A 9 -8.32 -10.75 46.98
CA ALA A 9 -7.53 -11.01 45.78
C ALA A 9 -7.51 -9.74 44.92
N VAL A 10 -6.35 -9.10 44.80
CA VAL A 10 -6.13 -8.00 43.86
C VAL A 10 -5.86 -8.61 42.48
N LEU A 11 -6.87 -8.57 41.60
CA LEU A 11 -6.73 -8.94 40.19
C LEU A 11 -6.10 -7.75 39.45
N ILE A 12 -4.82 -7.85 39.09
CA ILE A 12 -4.19 -6.87 38.21
C ILE A 12 -4.54 -7.26 36.77
N LEU A 13 -5.55 -6.58 36.20
CA LEU A 13 -5.83 -6.61 34.77
C LEU A 13 -4.74 -5.81 34.05
N PHE A 14 -3.76 -6.51 33.47
CA PHE A 14 -2.90 -5.91 32.45
C PHE A 14 -3.72 -5.79 31.16
N SER A 15 -4.36 -4.65 30.95
CA SER A 15 -4.81 -4.26 29.62
C SER A 15 -3.58 -4.00 28.77
N ALA A 16 -3.29 -4.88 27.82
CA ALA A 16 -2.32 -4.60 26.77
C ALA A 16 -2.85 -3.44 25.93
N ILE A 17 -2.39 -2.23 26.21
CA ILE A 17 -2.58 -1.09 25.32
C ILE A 17 -1.65 -1.37 24.14
N SER A 18 -2.22 -1.86 23.03
CA SER A 18 -1.48 -1.96 21.78
C SER A 18 -1.23 -0.54 21.29
N SER A 19 -0.09 0.04 21.65
CA SER A 19 0.34 1.32 21.10
C SER A 19 0.77 1.06 19.67
N ALA A 20 -0.01 1.55 18.69
CA ALA A 20 0.46 1.63 17.32
C ALA A 20 1.82 2.36 17.33
N GLN A 21 2.83 1.75 16.72
CA GLN A 21 4.14 2.36 16.65
C GLN A 21 4.01 3.64 15.80
N ILE A 22 4.10 4.83 16.41
CA ILE A 22 4.15 6.08 15.65
C ILE A 22 5.42 6.02 14.80
N GLY A 23 5.25 5.93 13.49
CA GLY A 23 6.37 5.66 12.61
C GLY A 23 6.03 5.85 11.14
N THR A 24 7.08 5.90 10.35
CA THR A 24 7.01 5.90 8.89
C THR A 24 8.09 4.97 8.38
N LYS A 25 7.74 4.11 7.44
CA LYS A 25 8.71 3.29 6.71
C LYS A 25 8.61 3.60 5.23
N LEU A 26 9.64 4.27 4.73
CA LEU A 26 9.79 4.52 3.30
C LEU A 26 9.99 3.19 2.56
N ILE A 27 9.17 2.95 1.55
CA ILE A 27 9.34 1.84 0.61
C ILE A 27 10.20 2.34 -0.55
N ASP A 28 9.80 3.43 -1.20
CA ASP A 28 10.58 4.04 -2.28
C ASP A 28 10.20 5.51 -2.49
N ASP A 29 11.20 6.36 -2.72
CA ASP A 29 11.09 7.76 -3.16
C ASP A 29 11.69 7.98 -4.57
N PHE A 30 12.16 6.90 -5.20
CA PHE A 30 12.74 6.86 -6.54
C PHE A 30 13.96 7.78 -6.79
N GLU A 31 14.48 8.45 -5.77
CA GLU A 31 15.63 9.35 -5.88
C GLU A 31 16.93 8.60 -6.17
N ARG A 32 17.00 7.36 -5.68
CA ARG A 32 18.19 6.49 -5.79
C ARG A 32 17.90 5.15 -6.45
N ASN A 33 16.72 4.99 -7.04
CA ASN A 33 16.28 3.75 -7.69
C ASN A 33 15.95 3.93 -9.18
N PRO A 34 16.83 4.55 -10.01
CA PRO A 34 16.50 4.88 -11.40
C PRO A 34 16.22 3.64 -12.28
N ASN A 35 16.74 2.47 -11.87
CA ASN A 35 16.59 1.20 -12.60
C ASN A 35 15.58 0.25 -11.94
N LEU A 36 14.89 0.67 -10.88
CA LEU A 36 13.86 -0.12 -10.20
C LEU A 36 14.37 -1.47 -9.66
N LYS A 37 15.57 -1.47 -9.08
CA LYS A 37 16.24 -2.66 -8.54
C LYS A 37 16.49 -2.63 -7.02
N SER A 38 16.33 -1.48 -6.36
CA SER A 38 16.50 -1.38 -4.90
C SER A 38 15.54 -0.35 -4.27
N PRO A 39 14.36 -0.78 -3.77
CA PRO A 39 13.81 -2.14 -3.91
C PRO A 39 13.51 -2.49 -5.37
N GLU A 40 13.43 -3.78 -5.67
CA GLU A 40 13.03 -4.21 -7.01
C GLU A 40 11.54 -3.92 -7.22
N TRP A 41 11.25 -3.18 -8.30
CA TRP A 41 9.90 -3.07 -8.82
C TRP A 41 9.81 -3.80 -10.16
N TRP A 42 9.00 -4.85 -10.19
CA TRP A 42 8.75 -5.62 -11.40
C TRP A 42 7.50 -5.10 -12.10
N LYS A 43 7.55 -5.02 -13.42
CA LYS A 43 6.43 -4.59 -14.26
C LYS A 43 5.78 -5.79 -14.94
N PHE A 44 4.51 -5.66 -15.28
CA PHE A 44 3.76 -6.69 -16.01
C PHE A 44 2.83 -6.08 -17.06
N ASP A 45 2.59 -6.84 -18.13
CA ASP A 45 1.73 -6.51 -19.26
C ASP A 45 2.09 -5.17 -19.96
N ASN A 46 1.10 -4.38 -20.33
CA ASN A 46 1.20 -3.30 -21.32
C ASN A 46 1.63 -1.95 -20.74
N VAL A 47 2.14 -1.93 -19.49
CA VAL A 47 2.68 -0.70 -18.93
C VAL A 47 4.14 -0.45 -19.31
N THR A 48 4.42 0.82 -19.58
CA THR A 48 5.76 1.40 -19.61
C THR A 48 6.00 2.11 -18.29
N VAL A 49 7.11 1.76 -17.63
CA VAL A 49 7.51 2.33 -16.34
C VAL A 49 8.88 2.97 -16.47
N SER A 50 9.06 4.14 -15.89
CA SER A 50 10.35 4.85 -15.90
C SER A 50 10.44 5.83 -14.75
N VAL A 51 11.61 5.95 -14.12
CA VAL A 51 11.89 7.04 -13.21
C VAL A 51 12.17 8.31 -14.02
N VAL A 52 11.37 9.35 -13.80
CA VAL A 52 11.42 10.61 -14.56
C VAL A 52 11.72 11.78 -13.64
N LYS A 53 12.30 12.85 -14.20
CA LYS A 53 12.54 14.08 -13.45
C LYS A 53 11.22 14.84 -13.24
N ASN A 54 10.97 15.25 -12.01
CA ASN A 54 9.83 16.10 -11.68
C ASN A 54 10.02 17.53 -12.19
N PRO A 55 8.93 18.19 -12.62
CA PRO A 55 8.98 19.63 -12.91
C PRO A 55 9.34 20.39 -11.64
N VAL A 56 10.01 21.54 -11.79
CA VAL A 56 10.31 22.42 -10.66
C VAL A 56 8.99 22.86 -10.04
N ALA A 57 8.83 22.59 -8.74
CA ALA A 57 7.64 23.00 -7.99
C ALA A 57 7.48 24.52 -8.02
N ARG A 58 6.23 24.99 -8.07
CA ARG A 58 5.94 26.42 -7.96
C ARG A 58 6.24 26.89 -6.53
N PRO A 59 6.67 28.15 -6.33
CA PRO A 59 6.80 28.72 -4.99
C PRO A 59 5.49 28.54 -4.19
N GLY A 60 5.59 27.96 -3.00
CA GLY A 60 4.44 27.68 -2.13
C GLY A 60 3.71 26.34 -2.35
N ASP A 61 4.03 25.58 -3.40
CA ASP A 61 3.46 24.25 -3.63
C ASP A 61 4.14 23.20 -2.74
N THR A 62 3.67 23.08 -1.49
CA THR A 62 4.28 22.21 -0.49
C THR A 62 4.23 20.74 -0.90
N ILE A 63 3.17 20.28 -1.56
CA ILE A 63 3.03 18.89 -1.97
C ILE A 63 3.99 18.55 -3.11
N ALA A 64 4.11 19.41 -4.13
CA ALA A 64 5.08 19.19 -5.20
C ALA A 64 6.53 19.22 -4.70
N ASN A 65 6.83 20.03 -3.67
CA ASN A 65 8.15 20.05 -3.05
C ASN A 65 8.48 18.75 -2.29
N LEU A 66 7.47 18.05 -1.76
CA LEU A 66 7.67 16.75 -1.12
C LEU A 66 8.07 15.67 -2.13
N ALA A 67 7.65 15.79 -3.39
CA ALA A 67 7.93 14.81 -4.44
C ALA A 67 9.40 14.77 -4.90
N GLY A 68 10.29 15.58 -4.31
CA GLY A 68 11.70 15.55 -4.65
C GLY A 68 11.99 15.86 -6.13
N LYS A 69 13.08 15.30 -6.62
CA LYS A 69 13.61 15.52 -7.97
C LYS A 69 13.10 14.48 -8.96
N TYR A 70 12.81 13.27 -8.52
CA TYR A 70 12.40 12.17 -9.39
C TYR A 70 11.10 11.53 -8.92
N SER A 71 10.41 10.85 -9.81
CA SER A 71 9.24 10.02 -9.49
C SER A 71 9.11 8.86 -10.47
N LEU A 72 8.35 7.84 -10.09
CA LEU A 72 7.99 6.74 -10.98
C LEU A 72 6.84 7.16 -11.88
N ASN A 73 7.07 7.31 -13.18
CA ASN A 73 6.01 7.45 -14.17
C ASN A 73 5.55 6.07 -14.65
N ILE A 74 4.24 5.85 -14.65
CA ILE A 74 3.58 4.64 -15.14
C ILE A 74 2.59 5.07 -16.23
N LYS A 75 2.80 4.53 -17.44
CA LYS A 75 1.93 4.75 -18.60
C LYS A 75 1.46 3.42 -19.14
N GLY A 76 0.23 3.36 -19.64
CA GLY A 76 -0.28 2.16 -20.30
C GLY A 76 -1.41 2.47 -21.25
N HIS A 77 -1.62 1.57 -22.19
CA HIS A 77 -2.75 1.57 -23.10
C HIS A 77 -3.67 0.39 -22.74
N ALA A 78 -4.97 0.65 -22.63
CA ALA A 78 -5.90 -0.33 -22.13
C ALA A 78 -6.30 -1.39 -23.17
N THR A 79 -6.61 -2.57 -22.66
CA THR A 79 -7.41 -3.58 -23.35
C THR A 79 -8.51 -4.02 -22.39
N ASN A 80 -9.76 -3.65 -22.70
CA ASN A 80 -10.88 -3.75 -21.76
C ASN A 80 -10.57 -3.04 -20.43
N TRP A 81 -10.21 -1.75 -20.51
CA TRP A 81 -9.81 -0.87 -19.39
C TRP A 81 -8.50 -1.25 -18.69
N TYR A 82 -8.07 -2.51 -18.74
CA TYR A 82 -6.86 -2.98 -18.07
C TYR A 82 -5.60 -2.63 -18.87
N CYS A 83 -4.59 -2.04 -18.20
CA CYS A 83 -3.32 -1.65 -18.82
C CYS A 83 -2.11 -2.50 -18.39
N GLY A 84 -2.20 -3.25 -17.28
CA GLY A 84 -1.04 -3.85 -16.61
C GLY A 84 -0.68 -3.13 -15.32
N GLY A 85 0.54 -3.32 -14.82
CA GLY A 85 0.95 -2.70 -13.57
C GLY A 85 2.39 -2.92 -13.16
N ILE A 86 2.65 -2.59 -11.90
CA ILE A 86 3.96 -2.73 -11.26
C ILE A 86 3.78 -3.23 -9.82
N GLY A 87 4.73 -4.01 -9.31
CA GLY A 87 4.71 -4.47 -7.93
C GLY A 87 6.10 -4.59 -7.33
N THR A 88 6.15 -4.73 -6.01
CA THR A 88 7.38 -4.94 -5.24
C THR A 88 7.13 -5.89 -4.09
N TYR A 89 8.13 -6.71 -3.78
CA TYR A 89 8.12 -7.56 -2.60
C TYR A 89 8.70 -6.78 -1.41
N LEU A 90 7.99 -6.82 -0.28
CA LEU A 90 8.39 -6.12 0.94
C LEU A 90 8.87 -7.09 2.01
N GLY A 91 8.08 -8.12 2.33
CA GLY A 91 8.36 -9.01 3.46
C GLY A 91 8.62 -8.23 4.74
N THR A 92 7.68 -7.35 5.13
CA THR A 92 7.85 -6.47 6.28
C THR A 92 6.75 -6.66 7.31
N ASP A 93 7.12 -6.60 8.59
CA ASP A 93 6.13 -6.35 9.64
C ASP A 93 5.51 -4.97 9.42
N ALA A 94 4.21 -4.94 9.16
CA ALA A 94 3.43 -3.72 8.98
C ALA A 94 2.34 -3.54 10.05
N SER A 95 2.34 -4.37 11.11
CA SER A 95 1.31 -4.36 12.15
C SER A 95 1.31 -3.07 13.00
N GLY A 96 2.43 -2.35 13.01
CA GLY A 96 2.56 -1.06 13.68
C GLY A 96 2.03 0.15 12.88
N TYR A 97 1.68 -0.02 11.59
CA TYR A 97 1.21 1.07 10.72
C TYR A 97 -0.31 1.01 10.52
N THR A 98 -0.90 2.15 10.16
CA THR A 98 -2.35 2.28 9.96
C THR A 98 -2.76 2.36 8.50
N GLY A 99 -1.80 2.54 7.59
CA GLY A 99 -2.08 2.60 6.16
C GLY A 99 -0.85 2.89 5.31
N ILE A 100 -1.12 3.11 4.02
CA ILE A 100 -0.13 3.49 3.02
C ILE A 100 -0.30 4.97 2.71
N GLU A 101 0.80 5.68 2.59
CA GLU A 101 0.85 7.02 2.06
C GLU A 101 1.72 7.06 0.81
N MET A 102 1.30 7.85 -0.18
CA MET A 102 2.04 8.09 -1.41
C MET A 102 1.71 9.47 -1.97
N LEU A 103 2.62 10.02 -2.78
CA LEU A 103 2.35 11.17 -3.62
C LEU A 103 1.92 10.67 -5.00
N VAL A 104 0.84 11.22 -5.53
CA VAL A 104 0.28 10.84 -6.83
C VAL A 104 0.09 12.09 -7.68
N TYR A 105 0.76 12.13 -8.83
CA TYR A 105 0.56 13.14 -9.86
C TYR A 105 -0.48 12.65 -10.86
N GLY A 106 -1.59 13.36 -10.95
CA GLY A 106 -2.56 13.20 -12.03
C GLY A 106 -2.28 14.17 -13.18
N TYR A 107 -2.53 13.75 -14.41
CA TYR A 107 -2.42 14.58 -15.61
C TYR A 107 -3.74 15.27 -15.99
N GLY A 108 -4.84 14.89 -15.35
CA GLY A 108 -6.20 15.39 -15.56
C GLY A 108 -7.26 14.31 -15.30
N PRO A 109 -8.52 14.57 -15.71
CA PRO A 109 -9.63 13.62 -15.53
C PRO A 109 -9.40 12.22 -16.13
N ASP A 110 -8.54 12.12 -17.16
CA ASP A 110 -8.24 10.88 -17.89
C ASP A 110 -6.96 10.19 -17.39
N SER A 111 -6.47 10.49 -16.18
CA SER A 111 -5.24 9.83 -15.69
C SER A 111 -5.45 8.34 -15.40
N GLY A 112 -6.68 7.93 -15.09
CA GLY A 112 -7.08 6.55 -14.84
C GLY A 112 -7.35 6.25 -13.36
N THR A 113 -7.39 4.96 -13.03
CA THR A 113 -7.56 4.43 -11.68
C THR A 113 -6.36 3.53 -11.35
N ILE A 114 -5.85 3.66 -10.13
CA ILE A 114 -4.81 2.81 -9.58
C ILE A 114 -5.50 1.82 -8.64
N LYS A 115 -5.56 0.54 -9.03
CA LYS A 115 -5.94 -0.53 -8.10
C LYS A 115 -4.69 -0.96 -7.33
N ILE A 116 -4.65 -0.67 -6.04
CA ILE A 116 -3.58 -1.08 -5.14
C ILE A 116 -3.99 -2.38 -4.48
N GLU A 117 -3.12 -3.38 -4.53
CA GLU A 117 -3.34 -4.67 -3.90
C GLU A 117 -2.22 -5.01 -2.91
N LEU A 118 -2.61 -5.55 -1.76
CA LEU A 118 -1.77 -5.95 -0.64
C LEU A 118 -1.93 -7.44 -0.38
N TYR A 119 -0.81 -8.11 -0.12
CA TYR A 119 -0.74 -9.54 0.15
C TYR A 119 -0.15 -9.76 1.54
N ASP A 120 -0.83 -10.54 2.36
CA ASP A 120 -0.28 -11.02 3.63
C ASP A 120 0.37 -12.41 3.49
N ASP A 121 0.76 -13.01 4.61
CA ASP A 121 1.38 -14.33 4.69
C ASP A 121 0.71 -15.22 5.74
N ASP A 122 -0.44 -15.78 5.40
CA ASP A 122 -1.11 -16.79 6.21
C ASP A 122 -0.43 -18.17 6.15
N LYS A 123 0.37 -18.39 5.13
CA LYS A 123 1.04 -19.68 4.90
C LYS A 123 2.30 -19.85 5.75
N GLY A 124 2.89 -18.76 6.23
CA GLY A 124 4.20 -18.75 6.90
C GLY A 124 5.35 -18.96 5.90
N ALA A 125 5.25 -18.37 4.72
CA ALA A 125 6.27 -18.38 3.69
C ALA A 125 6.52 -16.97 3.14
N TRP A 126 7.80 -16.62 2.99
CA TRP A 126 8.26 -15.32 2.44
C TRP A 126 7.96 -15.11 0.95
N ASN A 127 7.04 -15.91 0.38
CA ASN A 127 6.65 -15.85 -1.02
C ASN A 127 5.16 -16.23 -1.18
N THR A 128 4.43 -15.43 -1.95
CA THR A 128 3.06 -15.72 -2.35
C THR A 128 3.04 -16.89 -3.33
N VAL A 129 2.11 -17.83 -3.14
CA VAL A 129 1.88 -18.95 -4.08
C VAL A 129 0.58 -18.73 -4.83
N TYR A 130 0.66 -18.76 -6.15
CA TYR A 130 -0.46 -18.45 -7.03
C TYR A 130 -1.06 -19.70 -7.68
N ASP A 131 -2.36 -19.65 -7.98
CA ASP A 131 -3.02 -20.63 -8.86
C ASP A 131 -2.81 -20.31 -10.34
N LYS A 132 -3.39 -21.12 -11.23
CA LYS A 132 -3.28 -20.95 -12.68
C LYS A 132 -3.85 -19.63 -13.22
N ASN A 133 -4.65 -18.93 -12.42
CA ASN A 133 -5.26 -17.64 -12.76
C ASN A 133 -4.56 -16.48 -12.03
N TRP A 134 -3.38 -16.73 -11.45
CA TRP A 134 -2.61 -15.73 -10.70
C TRP A 134 -3.31 -15.21 -9.44
N VAL A 135 -4.20 -16.01 -8.84
CA VAL A 135 -4.82 -15.70 -7.54
C VAL A 135 -4.03 -16.40 -6.42
N PRO A 136 -3.71 -15.72 -5.30
CA PRO A 136 -3.10 -16.37 -4.14
C PRO A 136 -3.90 -17.58 -3.67
N VAL A 137 -3.19 -18.68 -3.41
CA VAL A 137 -3.82 -19.96 -3.03
C VAL A 137 -4.10 -20.03 -1.54
N LYS A 138 -3.19 -19.48 -0.73
CA LYS A 138 -3.17 -19.63 0.72
C LYS A 138 -3.07 -18.32 1.50
N ASP A 139 -2.89 -17.21 0.80
CA ASP A 139 -2.66 -15.90 1.38
C ASP A 139 -3.85 -15.00 1.00
N ASP A 140 -4.19 -14.01 1.83
CA ASP A 140 -5.24 -13.05 1.53
C ASP A 140 -4.75 -12.00 0.51
N LEU A 141 -5.71 -11.45 -0.23
CA LEU A 141 -5.52 -10.38 -1.19
C LEU A 141 -6.50 -9.25 -0.91
N PHE A 142 -5.98 -8.14 -0.41
CA PHE A 142 -6.76 -6.94 -0.12
C PHE A 142 -6.56 -5.90 -1.20
N ALA A 143 -7.64 -5.26 -1.68
CA ALA A 143 -7.57 -4.27 -2.75
C ALA A 143 -8.27 -2.96 -2.38
N TYR A 144 -7.74 -1.86 -2.92
CA TYR A 144 -8.34 -0.53 -2.91
C TYR A 144 -8.18 0.13 -4.28
N GLU A 145 -9.21 0.83 -4.75
CA GLU A 145 -9.18 1.54 -6.03
C GLU A 145 -9.11 3.05 -5.81
N LEU A 146 -8.00 3.65 -6.23
CA LEU A 146 -7.78 5.10 -6.22
C LEU A 146 -8.04 5.67 -7.61
N LYS A 147 -9.19 6.33 -7.79
CA LYS A 147 -9.44 7.11 -9.01
C LYS A 147 -8.53 8.34 -9.03
N VAL A 148 -7.82 8.59 -10.13
CA VAL A 148 -6.95 9.75 -10.33
C VAL A 148 -7.56 10.65 -11.41
N ASP A 149 -8.44 11.56 -11.01
CA ASP A 149 -9.14 12.48 -11.92
C ASP A 149 -8.76 13.96 -11.74
N TRP A 150 -7.63 14.20 -11.07
CA TRP A 150 -7.08 15.53 -10.85
C TRP A 150 -5.87 15.82 -11.72
N ARG A 151 -5.47 17.09 -11.76
CA ARG A 151 -4.19 17.53 -12.30
C ARG A 151 -3.28 18.01 -11.17
N GLY A 152 -2.01 17.59 -11.20
CA GLY A 152 -1.01 17.96 -10.19
C GLY A 152 -0.76 16.89 -9.14
N TRP A 153 0.15 17.20 -8.21
CA TRP A 153 0.47 16.32 -7.08
C TRP A 153 -0.61 16.36 -6.01
N LYS A 154 -1.00 15.20 -5.51
CA LYS A 154 -1.74 15.04 -4.26
C LYS A 154 -1.02 14.07 -3.33
N ARG A 155 -1.05 14.37 -2.04
CA ARG A 155 -0.67 13.42 -0.99
C ARG A 155 -1.88 12.56 -0.67
N VAL A 156 -1.77 11.26 -0.91
CA VAL A 156 -2.84 10.29 -0.72
C VAL A 156 -2.47 9.40 0.45
N TYR A 157 -3.37 9.31 1.42
CA TYR A 157 -3.28 8.35 2.53
C TYR A 157 -4.47 7.39 2.42
N ILE A 158 -4.17 6.10 2.47
CA ILE A 158 -5.14 5.02 2.36
C ILE A 158 -5.04 4.20 3.64
N PRO A 159 -5.99 4.37 4.58
CA PRO A 159 -6.09 3.51 5.75
C PRO A 159 -6.19 2.05 5.33
N PHE A 160 -5.54 1.15 6.07
CA PHE A 160 -5.66 -0.29 5.86
C PHE A 160 -7.13 -0.76 5.92
N THR A 161 -7.94 -0.14 6.78
CA THR A 161 -9.38 -0.40 6.89
C THR A 161 -10.19 -0.13 5.62
N ASN A 162 -9.63 0.60 4.65
CA ASN A 162 -10.31 0.86 3.38
C ASN A 162 -10.06 -0.23 2.33
N PHE A 163 -9.09 -1.11 2.54
CA PHE A 163 -8.86 -2.23 1.63
C PHE A 163 -9.86 -3.36 1.89
N VAL A 164 -10.32 -3.98 0.81
CA VAL A 164 -11.34 -5.02 0.83
C VAL A 164 -10.73 -6.36 0.44
N LEU A 165 -11.07 -7.43 1.16
CA LEU A 165 -10.68 -8.80 0.80
C LEU A 165 -11.31 -9.20 -0.54
N THR A 166 -10.48 -9.58 -1.51
CA THR A 166 -10.93 -9.86 -2.90
C THR A 166 -10.89 -11.34 -3.28
N ASN A 167 -10.19 -12.18 -2.50
CA ASN A 167 -10.07 -13.61 -2.71
C ASN A 167 -10.64 -14.42 -1.53
N PRO A 168 -11.89 -14.18 -1.11
CA PRO A 168 -12.45 -14.87 0.05
C PRO A 168 -12.31 -16.39 -0.09
N LYS A 169 -11.99 -17.07 1.02
CA LYS A 169 -11.67 -18.51 1.12
C LYS A 169 -10.25 -18.90 0.70
N ARG A 170 -9.38 -17.94 0.40
CA ARG A 170 -7.93 -18.11 0.21
C ARG A 170 -7.27 -17.28 1.30
N GLY A 171 -6.63 -17.92 2.28
CA GLY A 171 -6.20 -17.25 3.52
C GLY A 171 -7.19 -17.39 4.67
N ASP A 172 -6.96 -16.64 5.75
CA ASP A 172 -7.80 -16.61 6.95
C ASP A 172 -8.86 -15.49 6.93
N GLY A 173 -8.76 -14.56 5.98
CA GLY A 173 -9.68 -13.44 5.76
C GLY A 173 -9.45 -12.27 6.72
N VAL A 174 -8.34 -12.26 7.46
CA VAL A 174 -8.00 -11.26 8.47
C VAL A 174 -6.74 -10.52 8.04
N MET A 175 -6.86 -9.21 7.87
CA MET A 175 -5.71 -8.36 7.56
C MET A 175 -4.71 -8.32 8.72
N ASN A 176 -3.66 -9.14 8.65
CA ASN A 176 -2.76 -9.47 9.76
C ASN A 176 -1.27 -9.33 9.37
N PHE A 177 -0.84 -8.12 8.97
CA PHE A 177 0.52 -7.89 8.45
C PHE A 177 1.69 -7.98 9.47
N ASP A 178 1.52 -8.67 10.60
CA ASP A 178 2.60 -8.93 11.56
C ASP A 178 3.50 -10.09 11.11
N GLN A 179 4.77 -10.09 11.55
CA GLN A 179 5.70 -11.18 11.27
C GLN A 179 5.70 -12.28 12.34
N SER A 180 4.59 -12.46 13.07
CA SER A 180 4.52 -13.50 14.11
C SER A 180 4.30 -14.89 13.51
N LYS A 181 4.66 -15.92 14.29
CA LYS A 181 4.43 -17.35 13.97
C LYS A 181 4.97 -17.81 12.60
N GLY A 182 5.99 -17.13 12.06
CA GLY A 182 6.62 -17.47 10.80
C GLY A 182 6.06 -16.74 9.57
N SER A 183 5.08 -15.85 9.75
CA SER A 183 4.60 -14.93 8.72
C SER A 183 5.70 -13.94 8.28
N GLY A 184 5.75 -13.65 6.99
CA GLY A 184 6.53 -12.59 6.37
C GLY A 184 5.88 -11.20 6.47
N GLY A 185 4.69 -11.09 7.08
CA GLY A 185 3.95 -9.85 7.27
C GLY A 185 3.31 -9.37 5.96
N LEU A 186 3.39 -8.07 5.67
CA LEU A 186 3.02 -7.54 4.36
C LEU A 186 4.05 -8.01 3.32
N LEU A 187 3.70 -9.01 2.52
CA LEU A 187 4.59 -9.65 1.57
C LEU A 187 4.84 -8.80 0.33
N GLN A 188 3.78 -8.20 -0.20
CA GLN A 188 3.80 -7.57 -1.52
C GLN A 188 2.83 -6.41 -1.59
N ILE A 189 3.22 -5.39 -2.35
CA ILE A 189 2.32 -4.35 -2.84
C ILE A 189 2.39 -4.37 -4.36
N GLN A 190 1.22 -4.28 -5.01
CA GLN A 190 1.15 -4.00 -6.43
C GLN A 190 0.16 -2.90 -6.76
N MET A 191 0.41 -2.24 -7.89
CA MET A 191 -0.39 -1.16 -8.44
C MET A 191 -0.73 -1.52 -9.89
N ILE A 192 -2.02 -1.77 -10.12
CA ILE A 192 -2.59 -2.08 -11.43
C ILE A 192 -3.23 -0.82 -11.98
N MET A 193 -2.92 -0.50 -13.23
CA MET A 193 -3.47 0.67 -13.91
C MET A 193 -4.71 0.30 -14.71
N ILE A 194 -5.78 1.09 -14.53
CA ILE A 194 -7.07 0.94 -15.21
C ILE A 194 -7.39 2.27 -15.90
N ALA A 195 -7.56 2.27 -17.22
CA ALA A 195 -7.93 3.47 -17.97
C ALA A 195 -9.39 3.89 -17.76
N THR A 196 -9.73 5.11 -18.16
CA THR A 196 -11.11 5.63 -18.08
C THR A 196 -12.03 5.10 -19.19
N SER A 197 -11.48 4.55 -20.26
CA SER A 197 -12.20 3.87 -21.35
C SER A 197 -11.58 2.51 -21.71
N GLN A 198 -12.30 1.71 -22.50
CA GLN A 198 -11.89 0.33 -22.86
C GLN A 198 -10.54 0.26 -23.57
N ASP A 199 -10.23 1.28 -24.36
CA ASP A 199 -9.10 1.47 -25.26
C ASP A 199 -8.34 2.76 -24.94
N GLY A 200 -8.55 3.30 -23.74
CA GLY A 200 -7.94 4.55 -23.31
C GLY A 200 -6.51 4.39 -22.83
N ASP A 201 -5.85 5.53 -22.62
CA ASP A 201 -4.54 5.56 -21.98
C ASP A 201 -4.67 5.87 -20.49
N THR A 202 -3.65 5.45 -19.73
CA THR A 202 -3.41 5.87 -18.34
C THR A 202 -2.03 6.48 -18.23
N ASN A 203 -1.89 7.49 -17.39
CA ASN A 203 -0.62 8.15 -17.14
C ASN A 203 -0.65 8.78 -15.74
N VAL A 204 0.20 8.30 -14.85
CA VAL A 204 0.34 8.80 -13.48
C VAL A 204 1.82 8.84 -13.09
N ASN A 205 2.17 9.71 -12.15
CA ASN A 205 3.43 9.57 -11.42
C ASN A 205 3.15 9.22 -9.97
N ILE A 206 3.96 8.32 -9.42
CA ILE A 206 3.94 7.89 -8.03
C ILE A 206 5.28 8.22 -7.41
N ASP A 207 5.23 8.69 -6.16
CA ASP A 207 6.42 8.97 -5.38
C ASP A 207 6.16 8.81 -3.87
N ASN A 208 7.23 8.73 -3.07
CA ASN A 208 7.18 8.67 -1.61
C ASN A 208 6.23 7.59 -1.08
N VAL A 209 6.29 6.39 -1.67
CA VAL A 209 5.49 5.24 -1.23
C VAL A 209 6.00 4.80 0.12
N LYS A 210 5.13 4.76 1.12
CA LYS A 210 5.53 4.47 2.51
C LYS A 210 4.39 3.94 3.36
N LEU A 211 4.74 3.13 4.35
CA LEU A 211 3.84 2.76 5.44
C LEU A 211 3.86 3.87 6.48
N VAL A 212 2.70 4.26 6.99
CA VAL A 212 2.57 5.33 7.99
C VAL A 212 1.61 4.96 9.09
N THR A 213 1.88 5.50 10.27
CA THR A 213 0.94 5.54 11.38
C THR A 213 0.35 6.93 11.45
N ARG A 214 -0.96 7.05 11.25
CA ARG A 214 -1.73 8.24 11.58
C ARG A 214 -2.64 7.87 12.73
N GLU A 215 -2.57 8.61 13.83
CA GLU A 215 -3.65 8.57 14.81
C GLU A 215 -4.94 8.93 14.07
N GLY A 216 -6.03 8.21 14.36
CA GLY A 216 -7.32 8.45 13.72
C GLY A 216 -7.63 9.94 13.77
N SER A 217 -7.48 10.62 12.64
CA SER A 217 -7.94 11.99 12.49
C SER A 217 -9.44 11.90 12.40
N ASP A 218 -10.12 12.38 13.44
CA ASP A 218 -11.43 12.99 13.28
C ASP A 218 -11.37 13.86 12.01
N GLU A 219 -12.18 13.47 11.04
CA GLU A 219 -12.68 14.24 9.89
C GLU A 219 -11.89 15.51 9.51
N GLU A 220 -11.20 15.48 8.36
CA GLU A 220 -11.00 16.67 7.50
C GLU A 220 -11.87 16.56 6.25
#